data_AF-A0A7C3DTB0-F1
#
_entry.id   AF-A0A7C3DTB0-F1
#
_cell.length_a   1.000
_cell.length_b   1.000
_cell.length_c   1.000
_cell.angle_alpha   90.00
_cell.angle_beta   90.00
_cell.angle_gamma   90.00
#
_symmetry.space_group_name_H-M   'P 1'
#
loop_
_entity.id
_entity.type
_entity.pdbx_description
1 polymer ?
#
loop_
_entity_poly.entity_id
_entity_poly.type
_entity_poly.pdbx_seq_one_letter_code
_entity_poly.pdbx_strand_id
1 'polypeptide(L)'
;RHAYLHYLLDPLFIRYRKNLDAKRGLGDLAHASPILADAYKEDFSLLASMCLVKAVEARMDRSLGPAFIHQSMSEGFILTAYFFDALAAYEKQEQALRLYLPQMIDAIDLAKEDKRIAQVEFASTRAARVVRPAAPAQPVLSEAEKSFEAAEQLYSRRDLPAARQGYMKVLETPAPKPLHAKAWFGLARIAFLEKDPERAQQLFEKILESDPEDFERAWAHVYLARLARLAQEPEQARKQYQAALAVKGASDGAKKAAEQEIAQLAAPSNP
;
A
#
# COMPACT_ATOMS: atom_id res chain seq x y z
N ARG A 1 -5.03 -3.85 3.47
CA ARG A 1 -5.20 -4.50 2.14
C ARG A 1 -6.56 -5.19 2.01
N HIS A 2 -6.88 -6.15 2.89
CA HIS A 2 -8.18 -6.86 2.92
C HIS A 2 -9.40 -5.92 2.84
N ALA A 3 -9.54 -4.96 3.77
CA ALA A 3 -10.68 -4.04 3.80
C ALA A 3 -10.85 -3.17 2.52
N TYR A 4 -9.76 -2.90 1.81
CA TYR A 4 -9.81 -2.16 0.54
C TYR A 4 -10.37 -3.03 -0.60
N LEU A 5 -10.08 -4.33 -0.60
CA LEU A 5 -10.61 -5.27 -1.60
C LEU A 5 -12.13 -5.42 -1.46
N HIS A 6 -12.64 -5.51 -0.22
CA HIS A 6 -14.08 -5.53 0.06
C HIS A 6 -14.77 -4.28 -0.49
N TYR A 7 -14.26 -3.09 -0.15
CA TYR A 7 -14.80 -1.82 -0.63
C TYR A 7 -14.92 -1.75 -2.16
N LEU A 8 -13.97 -2.34 -2.89
CA LEU A 8 -13.98 -2.35 -4.35
C LEU A 8 -14.87 -3.45 -4.94
N LEU A 9 -14.92 -4.64 -4.34
CA LEU A 9 -15.53 -5.83 -4.92
C LEU A 9 -17.00 -5.99 -4.52
N ASP A 10 -17.38 -5.68 -3.27
CA ASP A 10 -18.74 -5.90 -2.78
C ASP A 10 -19.82 -5.18 -3.62
N PRO A 11 -19.64 -3.91 -4.05
CA PRO A 11 -20.61 -3.25 -4.92
C PRO A 11 -20.79 -3.93 -6.28
N LEU A 12 -19.78 -4.67 -6.76
CA LEU A 12 -19.86 -5.41 -8.01
C LEU A 12 -20.74 -6.65 -7.88
N PHE A 13 -20.64 -7.39 -6.77
CA PHE A 13 -21.48 -8.55 -6.52
C PHE A 13 -22.94 -8.16 -6.27
N ILE A 14 -23.18 -7.01 -5.63
CA ILE A 14 -24.53 -6.44 -5.52
C ILE A 14 -25.09 -6.11 -6.92
N ARG A 15 -24.27 -5.49 -7.79
CA ARG A 15 -24.69 -5.13 -9.15
C ARG A 15 -25.02 -6.33 -10.02
N TYR A 16 -24.24 -7.41 -9.92
CA TYR A 16 -24.39 -8.62 -10.74
C TYR A 16 -25.11 -9.76 -10.01
N ARG A 17 -25.89 -9.43 -8.97
CA ARG A 17 -26.64 -10.40 -8.17
C ARG A 17 -27.49 -11.36 -9.00
N LYS A 18 -28.13 -10.88 -10.07
CA LYS A 18 -28.94 -11.72 -10.96
C LYS A 18 -28.15 -12.86 -11.60
N ASN A 19 -26.91 -12.62 -12.03
CA ASN A 19 -26.02 -13.65 -12.58
C ASN A 19 -25.65 -14.67 -11.49
N LEU A 20 -25.44 -14.17 -10.27
CA LEU A 20 -25.11 -15.00 -9.11
C LEU A 20 -26.26 -15.84 -8.58
N ASP A 21 -27.48 -15.31 -8.61
CA ASP A 21 -28.66 -16.03 -8.12
C ASP A 21 -28.88 -17.34 -8.89
N ALA A 22 -28.52 -17.38 -10.18
CA ALA A 22 -28.53 -18.61 -10.99
C ALA A 22 -27.56 -19.69 -10.49
N LYS A 23 -26.58 -19.32 -9.66
CA LYS A 23 -25.57 -20.22 -9.07
C LYS A 23 -25.80 -20.49 -7.58
N ARG A 24 -26.89 -19.95 -7.01
CA ARG A 24 -27.18 -19.99 -5.57
C ARG A 24 -27.24 -21.39 -4.97
N GLY A 25 -27.57 -22.42 -5.76
CA GLY A 25 -27.58 -23.82 -5.29
C GLY A 25 -26.23 -24.31 -4.75
N LEU A 26 -25.11 -23.71 -5.16
CA LEU A 26 -23.80 -24.00 -4.54
C LEU A 26 -23.69 -23.47 -3.11
N GLY A 27 -24.44 -22.41 -2.76
CA GLY A 27 -24.43 -21.80 -1.43
C GLY A 27 -24.84 -22.77 -0.33
N ASP A 28 -25.75 -23.70 -0.61
CA ASP A 28 -26.21 -24.71 0.34
C ASP A 28 -25.05 -25.60 0.84
N LEU A 29 -24.05 -25.86 -0.02
CA LEU A 29 -22.85 -26.62 0.34
C LEU A 29 -22.01 -25.90 1.40
N ALA A 30 -22.05 -24.56 1.46
CA ALA A 30 -21.32 -23.77 2.45
C ALA A 30 -21.93 -23.91 3.87
N HIS A 31 -23.20 -24.31 3.99
CA HIS A 31 -23.84 -24.53 5.30
C HIS A 31 -23.21 -25.69 6.07
N ALA A 32 -22.58 -26.63 5.37
CA ALA A 32 -21.85 -27.74 5.99
C ALA A 32 -20.60 -27.27 6.76
N SER A 33 -20.12 -26.04 6.53
CA SER A 33 -19.06 -25.44 7.36
C SER A 33 -19.62 -24.97 8.71
N PRO A 34 -19.18 -25.57 9.83
CA PRO A 34 -19.63 -25.17 11.16
C PRO A 34 -19.05 -23.82 11.61
N ILE A 35 -17.96 -23.37 10.99
CA ILE A 35 -17.24 -22.14 11.37
C ILE A 35 -17.54 -20.96 10.44
N LEU A 36 -18.24 -21.19 9.34
CA LEU A 36 -18.67 -20.12 8.45
C LEU A 36 -19.76 -19.30 9.15
N ALA A 37 -19.57 -17.98 9.21
CA ALA A 37 -20.53 -17.08 9.83
C ALA A 37 -21.87 -17.08 9.08
N ASP A 38 -22.98 -16.99 9.82
CA ASP A 38 -24.34 -17.12 9.28
C ASP A 38 -24.65 -16.08 8.20
N ALA A 39 -24.09 -14.87 8.29
CA ALA A 39 -24.23 -13.86 7.24
C ALA A 39 -23.80 -14.36 5.84
N TYR A 40 -22.77 -15.21 5.76
CA TYR A 40 -22.34 -15.81 4.49
C TYR A 40 -23.19 -17.00 4.06
N LYS A 41 -23.86 -17.67 5.00
CA LYS A 41 -24.81 -18.74 4.71
C LYS A 41 -26.12 -18.17 4.14
N GLU A 42 -26.56 -17.04 4.68
CA GLU A 42 -27.81 -16.39 4.30
C GLU A 42 -27.69 -15.56 3.01
N ASP A 43 -26.52 -14.99 2.73
CA ASP A 43 -26.27 -14.17 1.54
C ASP A 43 -25.17 -14.77 0.64
N PHE A 44 -25.61 -15.43 -0.43
CA PHE A 44 -24.72 -16.02 -1.44
C PHE A 44 -23.88 -14.98 -2.19
N SER A 45 -24.38 -13.75 -2.37
CA SER A 45 -23.61 -12.68 -3.03
C SER A 45 -22.46 -12.23 -2.14
N LEU A 46 -22.72 -12.10 -0.84
CA LEU A 46 -21.70 -11.78 0.15
C LEU A 46 -20.65 -12.90 0.25
N LEU A 47 -21.08 -14.17 0.27
CA LEU A 47 -20.18 -15.33 0.25
C LEU A 47 -19.28 -15.32 -0.99
N ALA A 48 -19.84 -15.12 -2.17
CA ALA A 48 -19.08 -15.13 -3.41
C ALA A 48 -18.11 -13.95 -3.51
N SER A 49 -18.49 -12.76 -3.04
CA SER A 49 -17.58 -11.61 -2.95
C SER A 49 -16.38 -11.95 -2.07
N MET A 50 -16.60 -12.55 -0.90
CA MET A 50 -15.52 -13.00 -0.02
C MET A 50 -14.62 -14.06 -0.65
N CYS A 51 -15.21 -14.99 -1.40
CA CYS A 51 -14.45 -16.00 -2.10
C CYS A 51 -13.51 -15.36 -3.13
N LEU A 52 -13.97 -14.34 -3.86
CA LEU A 52 -13.13 -13.57 -4.79
C LEU A 52 -12.06 -12.77 -4.05
N VAL A 53 -12.40 -12.08 -2.95
CA VAL A 53 -11.41 -11.35 -2.15
C VAL A 53 -10.26 -12.28 -1.73
N LYS A 54 -10.58 -13.45 -1.17
CA LYS A 54 -9.58 -14.46 -0.77
C LYS A 54 -8.74 -14.94 -1.97
N ALA A 55 -9.37 -15.17 -3.11
CA ALA A 55 -8.65 -15.55 -4.32
C ALA A 55 -7.69 -14.45 -4.80
N VAL A 56 -8.12 -13.18 -4.79
CA VAL A 56 -7.27 -12.03 -5.13
C VAL A 56 -6.10 -11.95 -4.16
N GLU A 57 -6.31 -12.09 -2.85
CA GLU A 57 -5.24 -12.08 -1.85
C GLU A 57 -4.17 -13.13 -2.13
N ALA A 58 -4.58 -14.35 -2.48
CA ALA A 58 -3.65 -15.43 -2.83
C ALA A 58 -2.85 -15.15 -4.11
N ARG A 59 -3.46 -14.52 -5.14
CA ARG A 59 -2.73 -14.13 -6.36
C ARG A 59 -1.75 -12.98 -6.11
N MET A 60 -2.12 -12.10 -5.17
CA MET A 60 -1.42 -10.88 -4.82
C MET A 60 -0.25 -11.06 -3.85
N ASP A 61 -0.22 -12.15 -3.09
CA ASP A 61 0.86 -12.52 -2.18
C ASP A 61 1.32 -13.92 -2.55
N ARG A 62 2.44 -14.01 -3.28
CA ARG A 62 3.02 -15.29 -3.74
C ARG A 62 3.37 -16.25 -2.59
N SER A 63 3.43 -15.76 -1.34
CA SER A 63 3.66 -16.60 -0.18
C SER A 63 2.40 -17.34 0.29
N LEU A 64 1.21 -16.89 -0.14
CA LEU A 64 -0.08 -17.55 0.02
C LEU A 64 -0.29 -18.52 -1.15
N GLY A 65 0.33 -19.68 -1.05
CA GLY A 65 0.23 -20.74 -2.06
C GLY A 65 -1.11 -21.50 -2.04
N PRO A 66 -1.18 -22.65 -2.71
CA PRO A 66 -2.38 -23.50 -2.77
C PRO A 66 -2.98 -23.87 -1.40
N ALA A 67 -2.15 -23.93 -0.36
CA ALA A 67 -2.59 -24.18 1.02
C ALA A 67 -3.59 -23.14 1.54
N PHE A 68 -3.44 -21.86 1.18
CA PHE A 68 -4.36 -20.81 1.60
C PHE A 68 -5.73 -20.93 0.93
N ILE A 69 -5.75 -21.37 -0.33
CA ILE A 69 -6.98 -21.65 -1.08
C ILE A 69 -7.71 -22.83 -0.44
N HIS A 70 -6.99 -23.93 -0.21
CA HIS A 70 -7.55 -25.11 0.45
C HIS A 70 -8.10 -24.77 1.84
N GLN A 71 -7.34 -24.03 2.65
CA GLN A 71 -7.80 -23.56 3.96
C GLN A 71 -9.07 -22.70 3.83
N SER A 72 -9.09 -21.73 2.92
CA SER A 72 -10.26 -20.87 2.71
C SER A 72 -11.50 -21.68 2.32
N MET A 73 -11.35 -22.68 1.45
CA MET A 73 -12.45 -23.59 1.11
C MET A 73 -12.90 -24.41 2.32
N SER A 74 -11.97 -24.96 3.10
CA SER A 74 -12.28 -25.71 4.34
C SER A 74 -12.99 -24.86 5.40
N GLU A 75 -12.81 -23.53 5.37
CA GLU A 75 -13.54 -22.60 6.24
C GLU A 75 -14.97 -22.31 5.76
N GLY A 76 -15.37 -22.79 4.58
CA GLY A 76 -16.69 -22.55 3.98
C GLY A 76 -16.69 -21.52 2.85
N PHE A 77 -15.54 -20.94 2.49
CA PHE A 77 -15.42 -20.06 1.31
C PHE A 77 -15.25 -20.90 0.03
N ILE A 78 -16.31 -21.64 -0.28
CA ILE A 78 -16.33 -22.76 -1.23
C ILE A 78 -15.96 -22.40 -2.68
N LEU A 79 -16.12 -21.13 -3.09
CA LEU A 79 -15.79 -20.68 -4.45
C LEU A 79 -14.37 -20.10 -4.58
N THR A 80 -13.56 -20.11 -3.52
CA THR A 80 -12.23 -19.49 -3.56
C THR A 80 -11.31 -20.12 -4.61
N ALA A 81 -11.32 -21.44 -4.80
CA ALA A 81 -10.52 -22.08 -5.85
C ALA A 81 -11.01 -21.72 -7.27
N TYR A 82 -12.33 -21.68 -7.48
CA TYR A 82 -12.90 -21.24 -8.76
C TYR A 82 -12.39 -19.86 -9.14
N PHE A 83 -12.54 -18.88 -8.24
CA PHE A 83 -12.11 -17.52 -8.52
C PHE A 83 -10.59 -17.41 -8.69
N PHE A 84 -9.80 -18.22 -7.99
CA PHE A 84 -8.36 -18.25 -8.16
C PHE A 84 -7.96 -18.70 -9.57
N ASP A 85 -8.57 -19.76 -10.08
CA ASP A 85 -8.37 -20.25 -11.44
C ASP A 85 -8.85 -19.23 -12.48
N ALA A 86 -10.04 -18.66 -12.27
CA ALA A 86 -10.63 -17.68 -13.17
C ALA A 86 -9.80 -16.38 -13.24
N LEU A 87 -9.20 -15.95 -12.13
CA LEU A 87 -8.27 -14.84 -12.09
C LEU A 87 -7.00 -15.11 -12.91
N ALA A 88 -6.57 -16.38 -13.03
CA ALA A 88 -5.48 -16.75 -13.93
C ALA A 88 -5.80 -16.65 -15.42
N ALA A 89 -7.06 -16.81 -15.80
CA ALA A 89 -7.50 -16.46 -17.15
C ALA A 89 -7.60 -14.94 -17.33
N TYR A 90 -8.18 -14.24 -16.34
CA TYR A 90 -8.34 -12.78 -16.35
C TYR A 90 -7.01 -12.02 -16.46
N GLU A 91 -5.94 -12.49 -15.82
CA GLU A 91 -4.62 -11.82 -15.88
C GLU A 91 -3.98 -11.82 -17.27
N LYS A 92 -4.49 -12.61 -18.22
CA LYS A 92 -3.97 -12.69 -19.60
C LYS A 92 -4.60 -11.69 -20.56
N GLN A 93 -5.50 -10.84 -20.06
CA GLN A 93 -6.27 -9.90 -20.87
C GLN A 93 -6.32 -8.52 -20.21
N GLU A 94 -6.69 -7.48 -20.97
CA GLU A 94 -6.56 -6.07 -20.55
C GLU A 94 -7.88 -5.41 -20.08
N GLN A 95 -9.01 -6.10 -20.21
CA GLN A 95 -10.32 -5.61 -19.77
C GLN A 95 -10.34 -5.46 -18.25
N ALA A 96 -10.94 -4.36 -17.77
CA ALA A 96 -11.13 -4.11 -16.36
C ALA A 96 -12.03 -5.18 -15.70
N LEU A 97 -11.66 -5.62 -14.48
CA LEU A 97 -12.37 -6.66 -13.72
C LEU A 97 -13.86 -6.39 -13.58
N ARG A 98 -14.26 -5.12 -13.39
CA ARG A 98 -15.67 -4.71 -13.30
C ARG A 98 -16.51 -5.12 -14.52
N LEU A 99 -15.89 -5.16 -15.70
CA LEU A 99 -16.53 -5.52 -16.97
C LEU A 99 -16.42 -7.02 -17.26
N TYR A 100 -15.36 -7.66 -16.77
CA TYR A 100 -15.11 -9.09 -16.95
C TYR A 100 -15.87 -9.97 -15.93
N LEU A 101 -16.16 -9.43 -14.74
CA LEU A 101 -16.77 -10.18 -13.64
C LEU A 101 -18.09 -10.90 -14.01
N PRO A 102 -19.02 -10.32 -14.80
CA PRO A 102 -20.23 -11.05 -15.22
C PRO A 102 -19.90 -12.33 -16.00
N GLN A 103 -18.98 -12.25 -16.97
CA GLN A 103 -18.51 -13.41 -17.72
C GLN A 103 -17.85 -14.43 -16.79
N MET A 104 -17.06 -13.96 -15.83
CA MET A 104 -16.45 -14.82 -14.81
C MET A 104 -17.51 -15.52 -13.94
N ILE A 105 -18.62 -14.88 -13.60
CA ILE A 105 -19.71 -15.50 -12.82
C ILE A 105 -20.48 -16.50 -13.70
N ASP A 106 -20.79 -16.12 -14.94
CA ASP A 106 -21.56 -16.96 -15.85
C ASP A 106 -20.83 -18.28 -16.18
N ALA A 107 -19.50 -18.23 -16.26
CA ALA A 107 -18.61 -19.37 -16.49
C ALA A 107 -18.50 -20.36 -15.31
N ILE A 108 -19.14 -20.08 -14.16
CA ILE A 108 -19.19 -21.04 -13.04
C ILE A 108 -19.95 -22.30 -13.50
N ASP A 109 -19.22 -23.40 -13.62
CA ASP A 109 -19.78 -24.72 -13.91
C ASP A 109 -20.25 -25.36 -12.59
N LEU A 110 -21.58 -25.45 -12.41
CA LEU A 110 -22.19 -25.97 -11.19
C LEU A 110 -21.77 -27.41 -10.91
N ALA A 111 -21.72 -28.27 -11.93
CA ALA A 111 -21.40 -29.69 -11.75
C ALA A 111 -19.93 -29.90 -11.41
N LYS A 112 -19.04 -29.07 -11.98
CA LYS A 112 -17.62 -29.09 -11.67
C LYS A 112 -17.35 -28.59 -10.25
N GLU A 113 -17.93 -27.46 -9.87
CA GLU A 113 -17.70 -26.87 -8.57
C GLU A 113 -18.36 -27.66 -7.44
N ASP A 114 -19.55 -28.24 -7.66
CA ASP A 114 -20.18 -29.17 -6.71
C ASP A 114 -19.24 -30.35 -6.37
N LYS A 115 -18.71 -31.03 -7.40
CA LYS A 115 -17.73 -32.12 -7.22
C LYS A 115 -16.46 -31.68 -6.50
N ARG A 116 -15.98 -30.45 -6.77
CA ARG A 116 -14.80 -29.90 -6.11
C ARG A 116 -15.08 -29.64 -4.63
N ILE A 117 -16.23 -29.05 -4.31
CA ILE A 117 -16.64 -28.72 -2.95
C ILE A 117 -16.92 -29.99 -2.15
N ALA A 118 -17.48 -31.03 -2.78
CA ALA A 118 -17.71 -32.33 -2.14
C ALA A 118 -16.43 -33.03 -1.66
N GLN A 119 -15.26 -32.66 -2.19
CA GLN A 119 -13.95 -33.17 -1.76
C GLN A 119 -13.34 -32.36 -0.61
N VAL A 120 -13.97 -31.26 -0.20
CA VAL A 120 -13.46 -30.39 0.86
C VAL A 120 -13.89 -30.93 2.21
N GLU A 121 -12.91 -31.20 3.06
CA GLU A 121 -13.15 -31.45 4.49
C GLU A 121 -13.33 -30.10 5.21
N PHE A 122 -14.53 -29.81 5.71
CA PHE A 122 -14.81 -28.56 6.42
C PHE A 122 -14.19 -28.56 7.82
N ALA A 123 -13.51 -27.47 8.16
CA ALA A 123 -12.85 -27.31 9.44
C ALA A 123 -13.88 -27.06 10.55
N SER A 124 -13.74 -27.79 11.67
CA SER A 124 -14.58 -27.65 12.87
C SER A 124 -14.14 -26.51 13.80
N THR A 125 -12.88 -26.09 13.69
CA THR A 125 -12.34 -24.91 14.34
C THR A 125 -11.66 -24.06 13.29
N ARG A 126 -11.89 -22.74 13.31
CA ARG A 126 -11.12 -21.83 12.46
C ARG A 126 -9.67 -22.04 12.82
N ALA A 127 -8.84 -22.39 11.83
CA ALA A 127 -7.42 -22.48 12.09
C ALA A 127 -7.02 -21.15 12.72
N ALA A 128 -6.63 -21.18 14.00
CA ALA A 128 -5.98 -20.04 14.62
C ALA A 128 -4.88 -19.72 13.63
N ARG A 129 -4.95 -18.53 13.02
CA ARG A 129 -3.99 -18.09 12.02
C ARG A 129 -2.65 -18.52 12.58
N VAL A 130 -2.04 -19.56 12.00
CA VAL A 130 -0.72 -19.96 12.44
C VAL A 130 0.07 -18.77 11.97
N VAL A 131 0.27 -17.84 12.89
CA VAL A 131 1.23 -16.77 12.77
C VAL A 131 2.47 -17.58 12.48
N ARG A 132 2.87 -17.65 11.20
CA ARG A 132 4.25 -17.89 10.84
C ARG A 132 5.04 -17.17 11.93
N PRO A 133 5.94 -17.83 12.69
CA PRO A 133 6.72 -17.13 13.70
C PRO A 133 7.15 -15.84 13.04
N ALA A 134 6.69 -14.74 13.62
CA ALA A 134 6.59 -13.48 12.92
C ALA A 134 7.91 -13.27 12.17
N ALA A 135 7.85 -12.99 10.86
CA ALA A 135 8.88 -12.14 10.29
C ALA A 135 9.02 -11.00 11.32
N PRO A 136 10.24 -10.76 11.86
CA PRO A 136 10.45 -10.03 13.11
C PRO A 136 9.47 -8.87 13.15
N ALA A 137 8.64 -8.85 14.20
CA ALA A 137 7.46 -7.99 14.29
C ALA A 137 7.73 -6.66 13.59
N GLN A 138 6.98 -6.35 12.52
CA GLN A 138 6.96 -4.97 12.04
C GLN A 138 6.69 -4.13 13.28
N PRO A 139 7.58 -3.20 13.64
CA PRO A 139 7.50 -2.52 14.92
C PRO A 139 6.09 -1.95 15.02
N VAL A 140 5.37 -2.32 16.08
CA VAL A 140 4.17 -1.61 16.48
C VAL A 140 4.58 -0.15 16.45
N LEU A 141 4.03 0.64 15.53
CA LEU A 141 4.41 2.04 15.36
C LEU A 141 4.46 2.64 16.76
N SER A 142 5.67 2.97 17.20
CA SER A 142 5.92 3.59 18.48
C SER A 142 5.03 4.83 18.58
N GLU A 143 4.76 5.29 19.80
CA GLU A 143 3.99 6.52 19.97
C GLU A 143 4.57 7.69 19.16
N ALA A 144 5.90 7.71 19.01
CA ALA A 144 6.62 8.63 18.14
C ALA A 144 6.31 8.42 16.64
N GLU A 145 6.26 7.19 16.14
CA GLU A 145 5.92 6.91 14.74
C GLU A 145 4.45 7.21 14.41
N LYS A 146 3.52 6.96 15.35
CA LYS A 146 2.12 7.38 15.21
C LYS A 146 1.99 8.90 15.17
N SER A 147 2.75 9.58 16.02
CA SER A 147 2.79 11.05 16.06
C SER A 147 3.38 11.63 14.77
N PHE A 148 4.40 10.97 14.21
CA PHE A 148 4.97 11.32 12.92
C PHE A 148 3.97 11.15 11.78
N GLU A 149 3.25 10.03 11.73
CA GLU A 149 2.23 9.80 10.69
C GLU A 149 1.09 10.83 10.77
N ALA A 150 0.65 11.19 11.98
CA ALA A 150 -0.32 12.27 12.18
C ALA A 150 0.21 13.62 11.66
N ALA A 151 1.50 13.92 11.88
CA ALA A 151 2.14 15.14 11.37
C ALA A 151 2.21 15.15 9.83
N GLU A 152 2.57 14.03 9.18
CA GLU A 152 2.57 13.89 7.73
C GLU A 152 1.16 14.08 7.12
N GLN A 153 0.12 13.60 7.80
CA GLN A 153 -1.27 13.83 7.38
C GLN A 153 -1.64 15.32 7.43
N LEU A 154 -1.26 16.03 8.48
CA LEU A 154 -1.47 17.48 8.60
C LEU A 154 -0.70 18.23 7.51
N TYR A 155 0.56 17.84 7.24
CA TYR A 155 1.37 18.40 6.16
C TYR A 155 0.69 18.21 4.79
N SER A 156 0.17 17.01 4.53
CA SER A 156 -0.55 16.67 3.30
C SER A 156 -1.82 17.51 3.11
N ARG A 157 -2.48 17.88 4.23
CA ARG A 157 -3.64 18.78 4.26
C ARG A 157 -3.28 20.27 4.17
N ARG A 158 -1.99 20.61 4.01
CA ARG A 158 -1.44 21.98 4.00
C ARG A 158 -1.61 22.75 5.30
N ASP A 159 -1.88 22.06 6.41
CA ASP A 159 -1.86 22.66 7.75
C ASP A 159 -0.42 22.68 8.28
N LEU A 160 0.37 23.63 7.76
CA LEU A 160 1.80 23.74 8.08
C LEU A 160 2.06 24.03 9.57
N PRO A 161 1.30 24.91 10.26
CA PRO A 161 1.48 25.16 11.69
C PRO A 161 1.24 23.91 12.54
N ALA A 162 0.15 23.17 12.29
CA ALA A 162 -0.15 21.96 13.05
C ALA A 162 0.84 20.83 12.74
N ALA A 163 1.23 20.68 11.46
CA ALA A 163 2.25 19.71 11.07
C ALA A 163 3.59 19.98 11.74
N ARG A 164 4.02 21.25 11.82
CA ARG A 164 5.24 21.66 12.51
C ARG A 164 5.25 21.22 13.97
N GLN A 165 4.17 21.48 14.70
CA GLN A 165 4.03 21.05 16.08
C GLN A 165 4.08 19.53 16.20
N GLY A 166 3.45 18.81 15.27
CA GLY A 166 3.52 17.35 15.18
C GLY A 166 4.96 16.83 15.05
N TYR A 167 5.75 17.36 14.11
CA TYR A 167 7.14 16.95 13.94
C TYR A 167 8.03 17.32 15.14
N MET A 168 7.80 18.48 15.77
CA MET A 168 8.54 18.85 17.00
C MET A 168 8.28 17.87 18.14
N LYS A 169 7.03 17.44 18.34
CA LYS A 169 6.69 16.41 19.34
C LYS A 169 7.43 15.09 19.10
N VAL A 170 7.57 14.68 17.83
CA VAL A 170 8.33 13.46 17.48
C VAL A 170 9.79 13.58 17.90
N LEU A 171 10.38 14.77 17.78
CA LEU A 171 11.76 15.05 18.20
C LEU A 171 11.93 15.13 19.72
N GLU A 172 10.88 15.50 20.45
CA GLU A 172 10.85 15.51 21.92
C GLU A 172 10.69 14.10 22.51
N THR A 173 10.05 13.19 21.78
CA THR A 173 9.92 11.80 22.20
C THR A 173 11.22 11.00 21.97
N PRO A 174 11.57 10.07 22.88
CA PRO A 174 12.66 9.12 22.66
C PRO A 174 12.32 8.22 21.47
N ALA A 175 12.95 8.51 20.33
CA ALA A 175 12.69 7.83 19.07
C ALA A 175 14.00 7.41 18.40
N PRO A 176 13.96 6.39 17.53
CA PRO A 176 15.14 5.94 16.81
C PRO A 176 15.64 7.05 15.87
N LYS A 177 16.97 7.15 15.70
CA LYS A 177 17.62 8.18 14.88
C LYS A 177 17.01 8.36 13.47
N PRO A 178 16.64 7.29 12.74
CA PRO A 178 15.99 7.44 11.43
C PRO A 178 14.64 8.16 11.49
N LEU A 179 13.87 7.98 12.56
CA LEU A 179 12.59 8.68 12.74
C LEU A 179 12.80 10.17 13.06
N HIS A 180 13.82 10.49 13.86
CA HIS A 180 14.21 11.88 14.07
C HIS A 180 14.65 12.54 12.77
N ALA A 181 15.45 11.87 11.93
CA ALA A 181 15.83 12.37 10.61
C ALA A 181 14.60 12.66 9.73
N LYS A 182 13.59 11.77 9.75
CA LYS A 182 12.29 11.97 9.07
C LYS A 182 11.53 13.18 9.60
N ALA A 183 11.48 13.37 10.91
CA ALA A 183 10.82 14.53 11.52
C ALA A 183 11.55 15.85 11.19
N TRP A 184 12.89 15.86 11.24
CA TRP A 184 13.70 17.01 10.79
C TRP A 184 13.43 17.33 9.31
N PHE A 185 13.30 16.31 8.46
CA PHE A 185 12.97 16.47 7.04
C PHE A 185 11.59 17.10 6.82
N GLY A 186 10.59 16.70 7.60
CA GLY A 186 9.27 17.35 7.62
C GLY A 186 9.36 18.84 7.97
N LEU A 187 10.12 19.19 9.01
CA LEU A 187 10.34 20.58 9.42
C LEU A 187 11.08 21.40 8.35
N ALA A 188 12.10 20.81 7.72
CA ALA A 188 12.88 21.47 6.67
C ALA A 188 12.02 21.81 5.45
N ARG A 189 11.13 20.89 5.05
CA ARG A 189 10.14 21.11 3.97
C ARG A 189 9.14 22.19 4.31
N ILE A 190 8.69 22.26 5.57
CA ILE A 190 7.81 23.34 6.03
C ILE A 190 8.52 24.69 5.94
N ALA A 191 9.76 24.80 6.47
CA ALA A 191 10.54 26.03 6.41
C ALA A 191 10.78 26.49 4.95
N PHE A 192 11.07 25.54 4.05
CA PHE A 192 11.19 25.83 2.62
C PHE A 192 9.88 26.39 2.03
N LEU A 193 8.72 25.82 2.38
CA LEU A 193 7.42 26.29 1.91
C LEU A 193 7.04 27.66 2.48
N GLU A 194 7.47 27.95 3.70
CA GLU A 194 7.25 29.24 4.38
C GLU A 194 8.18 30.34 3.90
N LYS A 195 9.06 30.05 2.93
CA LYS A 195 10.04 30.98 2.37
C LYS A 195 11.06 31.44 3.41
N ASP A 196 11.44 30.54 4.32
CA ASP A 196 12.54 30.73 5.26
C ASP A 196 13.75 29.87 4.82
N PRO A 197 14.55 30.35 3.85
CA PRO A 197 15.63 29.57 3.26
C PRO A 197 16.78 29.30 4.23
N GLU A 198 17.08 30.23 5.14
CA GLU A 198 18.14 30.08 6.15
C GLU A 198 17.81 28.92 7.09
N ARG A 199 16.58 28.91 7.61
CA ARG A 199 16.13 27.83 8.49
C ARG A 199 16.02 26.50 7.76
N ALA A 200 15.52 26.51 6.52
CA ALA A 200 15.44 25.30 5.70
C ALA A 200 16.85 24.70 5.47
N GLN A 201 17.84 25.53 5.15
CA GLN A 201 19.22 25.11 4.94
C GLN A 201 19.81 24.43 6.17
N GLN A 202 19.74 25.09 7.34
CA GLN A 202 20.25 24.54 8.59
C GLN A 202 19.61 23.18 8.94
N LEU A 203 18.30 23.04 8.69
CA LEU A 203 17.59 21.79 8.94
C LEU A 203 18.03 20.68 7.98
N PHE A 204 18.25 20.98 6.70
CA PHE A 204 18.74 19.99 5.73
C PHE A 204 20.19 19.56 5.98
N GLU A 205 21.06 20.48 6.38
CA GLU A 205 22.44 20.17 6.78
C GLU A 205 22.44 19.26 8.02
N LYS A 206 21.63 19.59 9.04
CA LYS A 206 21.47 18.76 10.23
C LYS A 206 20.98 17.35 9.93
N ILE A 207 20.09 17.19 8.95
CA ILE A 207 19.63 15.87 8.49
C ILE A 207 20.82 15.08 7.94
N LEU A 208 21.66 15.68 7.09
CA LEU A 208 22.84 15.02 6.52
C LEU A 208 23.89 14.66 7.59
N GLU A 209 24.04 15.48 8.63
CA GLU A 209 24.91 15.18 9.78
C GLU A 209 24.41 14.00 10.61
N SER A 210 23.09 13.77 10.64
CA SER A 210 22.46 12.70 11.42
C SER A 210 22.50 11.30 10.80
N ASP A 211 23.28 11.11 9.72
CA ASP A 211 23.38 9.90 8.91
C ASP A 211 22.00 9.34 8.49
N PRO A 212 21.26 10.07 7.64
CA PRO A 212 19.89 9.75 7.28
C PRO A 212 19.83 8.55 6.33
N GLU A 213 18.66 7.91 6.24
CA GLU A 213 18.42 6.89 5.21
C GLU A 213 18.60 7.49 3.80
N ASP A 214 18.83 6.62 2.81
CA ASP A 214 19.13 7.03 1.44
C ASP A 214 18.05 7.94 0.83
N PHE A 215 16.79 7.78 1.26
CA PHE A 215 15.68 8.62 0.81
C PHE A 215 15.83 10.08 1.27
N GLU A 216 15.93 10.32 2.58
CA GLU A 216 16.06 11.66 3.16
C GLU A 216 17.39 12.30 2.73
N ARG A 217 18.46 11.50 2.62
CA ARG A 217 19.76 11.98 2.10
C ARG A 217 19.64 12.56 0.70
N ALA A 218 19.05 11.80 -0.23
CA ALA A 218 18.90 12.23 -1.62
C ALA A 218 18.04 13.50 -1.72
N TRP A 219 16.92 13.54 -1.00
CA TRP A 219 16.05 14.70 -1.03
C TRP A 219 16.65 15.93 -0.32
N ALA A 220 17.39 15.76 0.78
CA ALA A 220 18.07 16.87 1.44
C ALA A 220 19.03 17.57 0.48
N HIS A 221 19.81 16.81 -0.30
CA HIS A 221 20.65 17.36 -1.36
C HIS A 221 19.84 18.08 -2.46
N VAL A 222 18.70 17.53 -2.90
CA VAL A 222 17.81 18.20 -3.88
C VAL A 222 17.29 19.54 -3.35
N TYR A 223 16.87 19.59 -2.08
CA TYR A 223 16.36 20.83 -1.48
C TYR A 223 17.47 21.86 -1.22
N LEU A 224 18.65 21.43 -0.77
CA LEU A 224 19.82 22.31 -0.66
C LEU A 224 20.22 22.88 -2.02
N ALA A 225 20.15 22.08 -3.08
CA ALA A 225 20.40 22.56 -4.44
C ALA A 225 19.38 23.62 -4.89
N ARG A 226 18.10 23.44 -4.55
CA ARG A 226 17.04 24.44 -4.81
C ARG A 226 17.28 25.73 -4.03
N LEU A 227 17.70 25.63 -2.77
CA LEU A 227 18.06 26.77 -1.94
C LEU A 227 19.27 27.52 -2.52
N ALA A 228 20.32 26.81 -2.93
CA ALA A 228 21.48 27.40 -3.61
C ALA A 228 21.08 28.09 -4.93
N ARG A 229 20.13 27.53 -5.69
CA ARG A 229 19.58 28.17 -6.88
C ARG A 229 18.86 29.48 -6.55
N LEU A 230 18.07 29.50 -5.48
CA LEU A 230 17.41 30.73 -4.99
C LEU A 230 18.43 31.76 -4.51
N ALA A 231 19.55 31.32 -3.93
CA ALA A 231 20.68 32.15 -3.54
C ALA A 231 21.56 32.59 -4.73
N GLN A 232 21.19 32.25 -5.97
CA GLN A 232 21.96 32.55 -7.19
C GLN A 232 23.37 31.92 -7.22
N GLU A 233 23.52 30.74 -6.60
CA GLU A 233 24.75 29.94 -6.57
C GLU A 233 24.62 28.67 -7.43
N PRO A 234 24.62 28.77 -8.77
CA PRO A 234 24.34 27.64 -9.67
C PRO A 234 25.38 26.51 -9.59
N GLU A 235 26.65 26.85 -9.34
CA GLU A 235 27.72 25.86 -9.17
C GLU A 235 27.51 25.00 -7.92
N GLN A 236 27.11 25.65 -6.82
CA GLN A 236 26.80 24.95 -5.57
C GLN A 236 25.53 24.10 -5.74
N ALA A 237 24.51 24.62 -6.42
CA ALA A 237 23.31 23.87 -6.75
C ALA A 237 23.63 22.61 -7.57
N ARG A 238 24.49 22.72 -8.58
CA ARG A 238 24.88 21.60 -9.44
C ARG A 238 25.60 20.49 -8.66
N LYS A 239 26.54 20.86 -7.78
CA LYS A 239 27.23 19.91 -6.89
C LYS A 239 26.23 19.14 -6.01
N GLN A 240 25.26 19.86 -5.43
CA GLN A 240 24.26 19.24 -4.57
C GLN A 240 23.32 18.30 -5.35
N TYR A 241 22.89 18.66 -6.57
CA TYR A 241 22.11 17.74 -7.41
C TYR A 241 22.90 16.50 -7.81
N GLN A 242 24.20 16.62 -8.12
CA GLN A 242 25.06 15.47 -8.39
C GLN A 242 25.21 14.57 -7.16
N ALA A 243 25.35 15.16 -5.97
CA ALA A 243 25.38 14.42 -4.71
C ALA A 243 24.08 13.64 -4.49
N ALA A 244 22.92 14.23 -4.81
CA ALA A 244 21.63 13.54 -4.75
C ALA A 244 21.56 12.31 -5.69
N LEU A 245 22.11 12.42 -6.91
CA LEU A 245 22.14 11.33 -7.89
C LEU A 245 23.12 10.21 -7.52
N ALA A 246 24.18 10.54 -6.79
CA ALA A 246 25.18 9.57 -6.33
C ALA A 246 24.68 8.69 -5.18
N VAL A 247 23.57 9.03 -4.53
CA VAL A 247 22.99 8.21 -3.46
C VAL A 247 22.40 6.93 -4.05
N LYS A 248 22.96 5.78 -3.65
CA LYS A 248 22.63 4.44 -4.21
C LYS A 248 21.14 4.11 -4.09
N GLY A 249 20.52 4.40 -2.94
CA GLY A 249 19.08 4.22 -2.70
C GLY A 249 18.20 5.45 -2.97
N ALA A 250 18.67 6.43 -3.75
CA ALA A 250 17.84 7.60 -4.08
C ALA A 250 16.54 7.17 -4.77
N SER A 251 15.41 7.75 -4.32
CA SER A 251 14.12 7.54 -4.96
C SER A 251 14.09 8.04 -6.40
N ASP A 252 13.30 7.40 -7.26
CA ASP A 252 13.12 7.82 -8.66
C ASP A 252 12.65 9.28 -8.77
N GLY A 253 11.86 9.74 -7.79
CA GLY A 253 11.42 11.14 -7.72
C GLY A 253 12.57 12.11 -7.47
N ALA A 254 13.47 11.78 -6.53
CA ALA A 254 14.66 12.59 -6.26
C ALA A 254 15.61 12.62 -7.46
N LYS A 255 15.81 11.47 -8.13
CA LYS A 255 16.65 11.39 -9.34
C LYS A 255 16.09 12.24 -10.48
N LYS A 256 14.81 12.08 -10.81
CA LYS A 256 14.15 12.89 -11.84
C LYS A 256 14.19 14.38 -11.52
N ALA A 257 13.96 14.76 -10.26
CA ALA A 257 14.04 16.15 -9.85
C ALA A 257 15.45 16.71 -10.04
N ALA A 258 16.49 15.99 -9.60
CA ALA A 258 17.88 16.41 -9.77
C ALA A 258 18.28 16.51 -11.26
N GLU A 259 17.92 15.52 -12.08
CA GLU A 259 18.21 15.52 -13.53
C GLU A 259 17.55 16.69 -14.25
N GLN A 260 16.26 16.92 -13.99
CA GLN A 260 15.50 18.02 -14.59
C GLN A 260 16.09 19.39 -14.22
N GLU A 261 16.46 19.57 -12.95
CA GLU A 261 17.00 20.84 -12.46
C GLU A 261 18.44 21.08 -12.93
N ILE A 262 19.28 20.03 -13.02
CA ILE A 262 20.60 20.13 -13.66
C ILE A 262 20.46 20.54 -15.13
N ALA A 263 19.50 19.95 -15.86
CA ALA A 263 19.26 20.30 -17.25
C ALA A 263 18.80 21.76 -17.40
N GLN A 264 17.98 22.27 -16.47
CA GLN A 264 17.58 23.68 -16.44
C GLN A 264 18.74 24.61 -16.10
N LEU A 265 19.66 24.22 -15.21
CA LEU A 265 20.88 24.98 -14.92
C LEU A 265 21.85 25.03 -16.10
N ALA A 266 21.81 24.03 -16.98
CA ALA A 266 22.62 23.98 -18.20
C ALA A 266 21.99 24.72 -19.39
N ALA A 267 20.68 24.99 -19.35
CA ALA A 267 20.02 25.81 -20.34
C ALA A 267 20.37 27.29 -20.08
N PRO A 268 20.87 28.04 -21.08
CA PRO A 268 21.16 29.45 -20.88
C PRO A 268 19.87 30.19 -20.52
N SER A 269 19.95 31.08 -19.53
CA SER A 269 18.89 32.00 -19.14
C SER A 269 18.42 32.74 -20.38
N ASN A 270 17.27 32.34 -20.94
CA ASN A 270 16.72 33.03 -22.09
C ASN A 270 16.25 34.42 -21.61
N PRO A 271 16.67 35.51 -22.27
CA PRO A 271 16.40 36.88 -21.84
C PRO A 271 14.90 37.24 -21.86
#